data_AF-A0A3A9UWS2-F1
#
_entry.id   AF-A0A3A9UWS2-F1
#
_cell.length_a   1.000
_cell.length_b   1.000
_cell.length_c   1.000
_cell.angle_alpha   90.00
_cell.angle_beta   90.00
_cell.angle_gamma   90.00
#
_symmetry.space_group_name_H-M   'P 1'
#
loop_
_entity.id
_entity.type
_entity.pdbx_description
1 polymer ?
#
loop_
_entity_poly.entity_id
_entity_poly.type
_entity_poly.pdbx_seq_one_letter_code
_entity_poly.pdbx_strand_id
1 'polypeptide(L)'
;MQRNRSRRRIVHTNKNTAINSKSKIYAGVLTGDITDSQSYNDEDFRNILAALKQHLSNYAKQYDGHFDIYRGDAFQLAVSQPQYSMHIALGLRLALKAHTPSVDVRISVAVGEAHYRPNEVKTGTGDAFVLSGRGLDSIKPNYLAFSSSNTELESKTQLLTRFADTHVSGLTQTQSETLLAYLEASDKSHENIAALLDKNRSNVSRILNASNYKLVAEYLEYMKHAITAE
;
A
#
# COMPACT_ATOMS: atom_id res chain seq x y z
N MET A 1 -27.84 70.39 19.21
CA MET A 1 -26.40 70.57 19.48
C MET A 1 -25.84 69.26 20.03
N GLN A 2 -25.06 68.52 19.24
CA GLN A 2 -23.61 68.36 19.42
C GLN A 2 -23.26 67.53 20.68
N ARG A 3 -22.55 66.40 20.68
CA ARG A 3 -21.59 65.83 19.72
C ARG A 3 -21.38 64.33 20.02
N ASN A 4 -21.26 63.57 18.94
CA ASN A 4 -20.47 62.36 18.77
C ASN A 4 -19.29 62.19 19.74
N ARG A 5 -19.18 61.01 20.35
CA ARG A 5 -17.88 60.33 20.56
C ARG A 5 -18.03 58.83 20.29
N SER A 6 -17.82 58.51 19.01
CA SER A 6 -17.61 57.17 18.50
C SER A 6 -16.36 56.56 19.14
N ARG A 7 -16.52 55.58 20.03
CA ARG A 7 -15.41 54.76 20.53
C ARG A 7 -15.11 53.70 19.48
N ARG A 8 -14.09 53.97 18.65
CA ARG A 8 -13.42 52.99 17.79
C ARG A 8 -13.00 51.79 18.66
N ARG A 9 -13.68 50.66 18.53
CA ARG A 9 -13.12 49.36 18.94
C ARG A 9 -11.95 49.08 18.01
N ILE A 10 -10.76 49.17 18.56
CA ILE A 10 -9.54 48.68 17.91
C ILE A 10 -9.72 47.17 17.76
N VAL A 11 -9.94 46.74 16.53
CA VAL A 11 -9.87 45.34 16.13
C VAL A 11 -8.41 44.92 16.28
N HIS A 12 -8.07 44.22 17.36
CA HIS A 12 -6.88 43.39 17.38
C HIS A 12 -7.21 42.11 16.63
N THR A 13 -7.00 42.13 15.31
CA THR A 13 -6.77 40.93 14.53
C THR A 13 -5.48 40.29 15.03
N ASN A 14 -5.60 39.31 15.93
CA ASN A 14 -4.52 38.39 16.25
C ASN A 14 -4.28 37.49 15.02
N LYS A 15 -3.51 38.00 14.06
CA LYS A 15 -2.75 37.18 13.13
C LYS A 15 -1.48 36.75 13.86
N ASN A 16 -1.13 35.47 13.74
CA ASN A 16 0.01 34.75 14.32
C ASN A 16 -0.09 34.29 15.78
N THR A 17 -0.42 33.00 15.90
CA THR A 17 0.39 31.98 16.61
C THR A 17 -0.01 30.64 15.99
N ALA A 18 0.67 30.22 14.91
CA ALA A 18 1.85 29.36 14.96
C ALA A 18 1.51 27.91 15.38
N ILE A 19 1.41 27.04 14.36
CA ILE A 19 1.88 25.65 14.34
C ILE A 19 1.81 24.93 15.71
N ASN A 20 0.64 24.39 16.04
CA ASN A 20 0.42 23.40 17.09
C ASN A 20 -0.72 22.53 16.56
N SER A 21 -0.54 21.27 16.15
CA SER A 21 0.28 20.21 16.70
C SER A 21 1.02 19.43 15.60
N LYS A 22 2.35 19.27 15.72
CA LYS A 22 3.03 18.12 15.11
C LYS A 22 2.59 16.88 15.89
N SER A 23 1.36 16.41 15.67
CA SER A 23 0.99 15.06 16.05
C SER A 23 1.95 14.15 15.29
N LYS A 24 2.75 13.35 15.99
CA LYS A 24 3.49 12.26 15.34
C LYS A 24 2.46 11.43 14.59
N ILE A 25 2.51 11.45 13.26
CA ILE A 25 1.64 10.60 12.46
C ILE A 25 2.34 9.27 12.40
N TYR A 26 1.74 8.26 13.01
CA TYR A 26 2.16 6.89 12.86
C TYR A 26 1.47 6.34 11.61
N ALA A 27 2.25 5.95 10.60
CA ALA A 27 1.73 5.59 9.28
C ALA A 27 2.49 4.41 8.70
N GLY A 28 1.89 3.77 7.71
CA GLY A 28 2.56 2.79 6.87
C GLY A 28 3.00 3.42 5.57
N VAL A 29 4.24 3.18 5.16
CA VAL A 29 4.82 3.65 3.91
C VAL A 29 5.24 2.45 3.07
N LEU A 30 4.74 2.39 1.84
CA LEU A 30 5.13 1.43 0.82
C LEU A 30 5.99 2.18 -0.20
N THR A 31 7.23 1.73 -0.40
CA THR A 31 8.09 2.21 -1.49
C THR A 31 8.31 1.04 -2.44
N GLY A 32 8.09 1.24 -3.75
CA GLY A 32 8.21 0.15 -4.71
C GLY A 32 8.56 0.57 -6.13
N ASP A 33 8.91 -0.42 -6.94
CA ASP A 33 9.21 -0.28 -8.36
C ASP A 33 8.71 -1.47 -9.20
N ILE A 34 8.35 -1.21 -10.46
CA ILE A 34 7.98 -2.27 -11.42
C ILE A 34 9.24 -3.02 -11.84
N THR A 35 9.19 -4.36 -11.85
CA THR A 35 10.33 -5.16 -12.31
C THR A 35 10.44 -5.21 -13.82
N ASP A 36 11.68 -5.22 -14.32
CA ASP A 36 11.99 -5.34 -15.75
C ASP A 36 11.25 -4.32 -16.63
N SER A 37 10.98 -3.13 -16.09
CA SER A 37 10.24 -2.04 -16.75
C SER A 37 10.80 -1.68 -18.14
N GLN A 38 12.13 -1.80 -18.32
CA GLN A 38 12.84 -1.51 -19.57
C GLN A 38 12.68 -2.59 -20.65
N SER A 39 12.12 -3.75 -20.33
CA SER A 39 11.93 -4.86 -21.28
C SER A 39 10.61 -4.78 -22.07
N TYR A 40 9.68 -3.93 -21.62
CA TYR A 40 8.36 -3.75 -22.23
C TYR A 40 8.41 -2.70 -23.34
N ASN A 41 7.57 -2.87 -24.35
CA ASN A 41 7.33 -1.81 -25.33
C ASN A 41 6.52 -0.66 -24.69
N ASP A 42 6.52 0.51 -25.35
CA ASP A 42 5.89 1.73 -24.83
C ASP A 42 4.37 1.61 -24.61
N GLU A 43 3.68 0.72 -25.32
CA GLU A 43 2.24 0.51 -25.15
C GLU A 43 1.95 -0.35 -23.91
N ASP A 44 2.61 -1.49 -23.80
CA ASP A 44 2.50 -2.39 -22.64
C ASP A 44 2.90 -1.68 -21.35
N PHE A 45 4.01 -0.93 -21.37
CA PHE A 45 4.45 -0.20 -20.20
C PHE A 45 3.45 0.88 -19.76
N ARG A 46 2.83 1.60 -20.71
CA ARG A 46 1.76 2.57 -20.40
C ARG A 46 0.54 1.89 -19.77
N ASN A 47 0.16 0.70 -20.25
CA ASN A 47 -0.97 -0.07 -19.72
C ASN A 47 -0.67 -0.57 -18.29
N ILE A 48 0.52 -1.10 -18.04
CA ILE A 48 0.99 -1.51 -16.71
C ILE A 48 0.94 -0.32 -15.74
N LEU A 49 1.48 0.83 -16.15
CA LEU A 49 1.52 2.02 -15.31
C LEU A 49 0.13 2.56 -15.00
N ALA A 50 -0.79 2.50 -15.98
CA ALA A 50 -2.19 2.86 -15.77
C ALA A 50 -2.87 1.94 -14.75
N ALA A 51 -2.64 0.63 -14.85
CA ALA A 51 -3.13 -0.35 -13.88
C ALA A 51 -2.58 -0.08 -12.46
N LEU A 52 -1.26 0.10 -12.33
CA LEU A 52 -0.63 0.45 -11.05
C LEU A 52 -1.27 1.71 -10.44
N LYS A 53 -1.41 2.78 -11.24
CA LYS A 53 -2.00 4.04 -10.78
C LYS A 53 -3.46 3.89 -10.35
N GLN A 54 -4.23 3.05 -11.05
CA GLN A 54 -5.61 2.75 -10.67
C GLN A 54 -5.68 2.06 -9.31
N HIS A 55 -4.89 1.00 -9.09
CA HIS A 55 -4.88 0.29 -7.80
C HIS A 55 -4.34 1.16 -6.66
N LEU A 56 -3.29 1.94 -6.89
CA LEU A 56 -2.79 2.93 -5.92
C LEU A 56 -3.88 3.93 -5.52
N SER A 57 -4.64 4.45 -6.50
CA SER A 57 -5.74 5.39 -6.24
C SER A 57 -6.87 4.76 -5.43
N ASN A 58 -7.22 3.50 -5.73
CA ASN A 58 -8.25 2.76 -5.00
C ASN A 58 -7.83 2.53 -3.54
N TYR A 59 -6.62 2.02 -3.32
CA TYR A 59 -6.13 1.78 -1.95
C TYR A 59 -5.90 3.05 -1.17
N ALA A 60 -5.37 4.12 -1.79
CA ALA A 60 -5.24 5.43 -1.17
C ALA A 60 -6.61 5.96 -0.71
N LYS A 61 -7.65 5.86 -1.55
CA LYS A 61 -9.01 6.25 -1.17
C LYS A 61 -9.57 5.38 -0.03
N GLN A 62 -9.33 4.08 -0.08
CA GLN A 62 -9.90 3.12 0.88
C GLN A 62 -9.26 3.20 2.26
N TYR A 63 -7.95 3.46 2.33
CA TYR A 63 -7.16 3.36 3.55
C TYR A 63 -6.58 4.71 4.02
N ASP A 64 -7.20 5.81 3.60
CA ASP A 64 -6.77 7.18 3.94
C ASP A 64 -5.28 7.40 3.64
N GLY A 65 -4.94 7.24 2.36
CA GLY A 65 -3.58 7.29 1.88
C GLY A 65 -3.36 8.31 0.78
N HIS A 66 -2.08 8.56 0.51
CA HIS A 66 -1.59 9.45 -0.52
C HIS A 66 -0.37 8.83 -1.18
N PHE A 67 -0.22 9.01 -2.49
CA PHE A 67 0.90 8.45 -3.23
C PHE A 67 1.50 9.40 -4.24
N ASP A 68 2.76 9.15 -4.56
CA ASP A 68 3.49 9.73 -5.69
C ASP A 68 4.03 8.61 -6.58
N ILE A 69 4.03 8.84 -7.89
CA ILE A 69 4.78 8.03 -8.87
C ILE A 69 5.91 8.90 -9.40
N TYR A 70 7.12 8.35 -9.49
CA TYR A 70 8.31 9.05 -9.94
C TYR A 70 9.24 8.14 -10.73
N ARG A 71 10.16 8.73 -11.49
CA ARG A 71 11.14 8.01 -12.35
C ARG A 71 10.52 7.05 -13.38
N GLY A 72 9.21 7.11 -13.60
CA GLY A 72 8.48 6.33 -14.61
C GLY A 72 7.89 5.03 -14.08
N ASP A 73 8.61 4.33 -13.20
CA ASP A 73 8.27 2.98 -12.73
C ASP A 73 8.29 2.81 -11.20
N ALA A 74 8.70 3.84 -10.45
CA ALA A 74 8.77 3.81 -9.00
C ALA A 74 7.61 4.59 -8.35
N PHE A 75 7.20 4.17 -7.16
CA PHE A 75 6.14 4.82 -6.40
C PHE A 75 6.40 4.81 -4.91
N GLN A 76 5.75 5.74 -4.22
CA GLN A 76 5.61 5.74 -2.77
C GLN A 76 4.15 5.98 -2.39
N LEU A 77 3.62 5.15 -1.50
CA LEU A 77 2.28 5.29 -0.92
C LEU A 77 2.42 5.36 0.60
N ALA A 78 1.89 6.42 1.19
CA ALA A 78 1.74 6.57 2.64
C ALA A 78 0.27 6.39 3.03
N VAL A 79 -0.02 5.59 4.05
CA VAL A 79 -1.36 5.32 4.56
C VAL A 79 -1.45 5.59 6.06
N SER A 80 -2.48 6.34 6.47
CA SER A 80 -2.76 6.64 7.88
C SER A 80 -3.22 5.40 8.67
N GLN A 81 -3.60 4.32 7.97
CA GLN A 81 -4.00 3.03 8.57
C GLN A 81 -2.91 1.97 8.32
N PRO A 82 -1.80 1.98 9.09
CA PRO A 82 -0.63 1.13 8.87
C PRO A 82 -0.93 -0.37 8.91
N GLN A 83 -1.96 -0.78 9.66
CA GLN A 83 -2.36 -2.19 9.79
C GLN A 83 -2.81 -2.81 8.45
N TYR A 84 -3.11 -2.00 7.43
CA TYR A 84 -3.48 -2.48 6.09
C TYR A 84 -2.32 -2.40 5.09
N SER A 85 -1.13 -1.94 5.46
CA SER A 85 -0.02 -1.75 4.51
C SER A 85 0.41 -3.04 3.82
N MET A 86 0.42 -4.17 4.53
CA MET A 86 0.72 -5.47 3.93
C MET A 86 -0.39 -5.98 3.01
N HIS A 87 -1.66 -5.69 3.33
CA HIS A 87 -2.78 -6.01 2.46
C HIS A 87 -2.66 -5.27 1.12
N ILE A 88 -2.34 -3.97 1.18
CA ILE A 88 -2.12 -3.15 -0.01
C ILE A 88 -0.91 -3.65 -0.82
N ALA A 89 0.20 -3.99 -0.16
CA ALA A 89 1.39 -4.48 -0.84
C ALA A 89 1.13 -5.79 -1.61
N LEU A 90 0.46 -6.76 -0.97
CA LEU A 90 0.07 -8.00 -1.64
C LEU A 90 -0.94 -7.73 -2.76
N GLY A 91 -1.92 -6.86 -2.54
CA GLY A 91 -2.90 -6.46 -3.54
C GLY A 91 -2.27 -5.88 -4.80
N LEU A 92 -1.33 -4.93 -4.66
CA LEU A 92 -0.59 -4.35 -5.77
C LEU A 92 0.21 -5.39 -6.56
N ARG A 93 0.90 -6.31 -5.86
CA ARG A 93 1.62 -7.42 -6.50
C ARG A 93 0.69 -8.33 -7.29
N LEU A 94 -0.40 -8.78 -6.67
CA LEU A 94 -1.37 -9.66 -7.30
C LEU A 94 -2.04 -8.98 -8.51
N ALA A 95 -2.34 -7.69 -8.42
CA ALA A 95 -2.93 -6.90 -9.51
C ALA A 95 -2.03 -6.83 -10.74
N LEU A 96 -0.75 -6.54 -10.57
CA LEU A 96 0.18 -6.50 -11.70
C LEU A 96 0.50 -7.90 -12.24
N LYS A 97 0.59 -8.90 -11.37
CA LYS A 97 0.75 -10.30 -11.80
C LYS A 97 -0.47 -10.83 -12.54
N ALA A 98 -1.66 -10.31 -12.25
CA ALA A 98 -2.89 -10.64 -12.96
C ALA A 98 -3.02 -9.92 -14.31
N HIS A 99 -2.26 -8.84 -14.52
CA HIS A 99 -2.31 -8.02 -15.74
C HIS A 99 -1.76 -8.75 -16.97
N THR A 100 -2.10 -8.25 -18.17
CA THR A 100 -1.56 -8.73 -19.45
C THR A 100 -0.87 -7.56 -20.16
N PRO A 101 0.47 -7.61 -20.40
CA PRO A 101 1.37 -8.69 -19.98
C PRO A 101 1.53 -8.75 -18.46
N SER A 102 1.81 -9.96 -17.95
CA SER A 102 2.04 -10.19 -16.52
C SER A 102 3.39 -9.59 -16.11
N VAL A 103 3.38 -8.82 -15.04
CA VAL A 103 4.56 -8.20 -14.43
C VAL A 103 4.45 -8.26 -12.92
N ASP A 104 5.55 -8.15 -12.19
CA ASP A 104 5.54 -8.06 -10.73
C ASP A 104 6.13 -6.72 -10.29
N VAL A 105 5.99 -6.42 -9.01
CA VAL A 105 6.44 -5.15 -8.40
C VAL A 105 7.16 -5.47 -7.11
N ARG A 106 8.33 -4.86 -6.94
CA ARG A 106 9.07 -4.95 -5.68
C ARG A 106 8.52 -3.90 -4.75
N ILE A 107 8.17 -4.28 -3.53
CA ILE A 107 7.58 -3.40 -2.54
C ILE A 107 8.27 -3.61 -1.20
N SER A 108 8.84 -2.56 -0.65
CA SER A 108 9.23 -2.51 0.75
C SER A 108 8.22 -1.70 1.54
N VAL A 109 7.69 -2.33 2.58
CA VAL A 109 6.74 -1.74 3.52
C VAL A 109 7.47 -1.40 4.80
N ALA A 110 7.21 -0.22 5.35
CA ALA A 110 7.60 0.09 6.71
C ALA A 110 6.51 0.83 7.47
N VAL A 111 6.43 0.60 8.77
CA VAL A 111 5.53 1.32 9.69
C VAL A 111 6.36 2.10 10.70
N GLY A 112 5.87 3.26 11.11
CA GLY A 112 6.60 4.14 12.01
C GLY A 112 6.15 5.59 11.95
N GLU A 113 6.96 6.46 12.56
CA GLU A 113 6.76 7.91 12.47
C GLU A 113 6.90 8.37 11.01
N ALA A 114 5.96 9.19 10.57
CA ALA A 114 5.89 9.73 9.21
C ALA A 114 5.45 11.19 9.24
N HIS A 115 6.06 12.02 8.41
CA HIS A 115 5.68 13.41 8.18
C HIS A 115 5.68 13.67 6.69
N TYR A 116 4.51 13.95 6.12
CA TYR A 116 4.35 14.21 4.70
C TYR A 116 3.14 15.11 4.45
N ARG A 117 3.09 15.70 3.26
CA ARG A 117 1.90 16.40 2.76
C ARG A 117 1.19 15.49 1.76
N PRO A 118 -0.15 15.48 1.73
CA PRO A 118 -0.93 14.68 0.78
C PRO A 118 -0.49 14.73 -0.68
N ASN A 119 0.01 15.88 -1.16
CA ASN A 119 0.42 16.07 -2.54
C ASN A 119 1.95 15.99 -2.76
N GLU A 120 2.73 15.67 -1.72
CA GLU A 120 4.20 15.67 -1.75
C GLU A 120 4.77 14.49 -0.94
N VAL A 121 4.18 13.30 -1.11
CA VAL A 121 4.55 12.07 -0.38
C VAL A 121 6.01 11.70 -0.57
N LYS A 122 6.56 11.90 -1.78
CA LYS A 122 7.98 11.66 -2.09
C LYS A 122 8.96 12.50 -1.28
N THR A 123 8.49 13.59 -0.68
CA THR A 123 9.29 14.46 0.20
C THR A 123 9.08 14.14 1.68
N GLY A 124 8.33 13.07 1.96
CA GLY A 124 8.05 12.58 3.29
C GLY A 124 9.31 12.23 4.06
N THR A 125 9.24 12.40 5.37
CA THR A 125 10.33 12.14 6.31
C THR A 125 9.83 11.33 7.50
N GLY A 126 10.75 10.81 8.31
CA GLY A 126 10.45 9.92 9.42
C GLY A 126 10.85 8.48 9.15
N ASP A 127 10.82 7.67 10.20
CA ASP A 127 11.36 6.31 10.20
C ASP A 127 10.69 5.43 9.14
N ALA A 128 9.37 5.55 8.93
CA ALA A 128 8.67 4.75 7.93
C ALA A 128 9.18 5.02 6.50
N PHE A 129 9.45 6.28 6.15
CA PHE A 129 10.02 6.64 4.84
C PHE A 129 11.46 6.16 4.69
N VAL A 130 12.28 6.33 5.72
CA VAL A 130 13.69 5.89 5.69
C VAL A 130 13.80 4.37 5.59
N LEU A 131 13.03 3.64 6.40
CA LEU A 131 13.08 2.18 6.44
C LEU A 131 12.53 1.55 5.16
N SER A 132 11.40 2.03 4.62
CA SER A 132 10.86 1.51 3.35
C SER A 132 11.78 1.80 2.16
N GLY A 133 12.43 2.96 2.12
CA GLY A 133 13.43 3.26 1.10
C GLY A 133 14.63 2.32 1.17
N ARG A 134 15.25 2.19 2.35
CA ARG A 134 16.39 1.27 2.57
C ARG A 134 16.01 -0.18 2.29
N GLY A 135 14.82 -0.59 2.71
CA GLY A 135 14.31 -1.93 2.49
C GLY A 135 14.17 -2.24 1.00
N LEU A 136 13.70 -1.28 0.18
CA LEU A 136 13.63 -1.44 -1.27
C LEU A 136 15.04 -1.56 -1.90
N ASP A 137 15.99 -0.73 -1.47
CA ASP A 137 17.38 -0.78 -1.95
C ASP A 137 18.03 -2.16 -1.70
N SER A 138 17.70 -2.80 -0.57
CA SER A 138 18.24 -4.11 -0.17
C SER A 138 17.35 -5.32 -0.51
N ILE A 139 16.20 -5.11 -1.18
CA ILE A 139 15.16 -6.15 -1.26
C ILE A 139 15.59 -7.38 -2.07
N LYS A 140 16.50 -7.21 -3.04
CA LYS A 140 16.90 -8.28 -3.96
C LYS A 140 17.53 -9.46 -3.21
N PRO A 141 17.18 -10.72 -3.55
CA PRO A 141 16.38 -11.14 -4.72
C PRO A 141 14.85 -11.21 -4.49
N ASN A 142 14.35 -10.72 -3.36
CA ASN A 142 12.93 -10.80 -2.98
C ASN A 142 12.10 -9.67 -3.60
N TYR A 143 10.77 -9.78 -3.50
CA TYR A 143 9.81 -8.79 -4.01
C TYR A 143 8.99 -8.11 -2.93
N LEU A 144 9.02 -8.62 -1.70
CA LEU A 144 8.31 -8.06 -0.57
C LEU A 144 9.21 -8.04 0.67
N ALA A 145 9.28 -6.89 1.32
CA ALA A 145 9.93 -6.72 2.60
C ALA A 145 9.03 -5.91 3.55
N PHE A 146 9.18 -6.17 4.84
CA PHE A 146 8.54 -5.41 5.91
C PHE A 146 9.60 -5.01 6.94
N SER A 147 9.56 -3.75 7.38
CA SER A 147 10.43 -3.19 8.43
C SER A 147 9.64 -2.32 9.40
N SER A 148 10.12 -2.23 10.64
CA SER A 148 9.60 -1.31 11.67
C SER A 148 10.78 -0.87 12.54
N SER A 149 10.68 0.30 13.18
CA SER A 149 11.63 0.68 14.23
C SER A 149 11.46 -0.16 15.50
N ASN A 150 10.33 -0.87 15.63
CA ASN A 150 10.11 -1.90 16.64
C ASN A 150 10.76 -3.23 16.21
N THR A 151 11.91 -3.55 16.81
CA THR A 151 12.70 -4.75 16.50
C THR A 151 11.99 -6.06 16.88
N GLU A 152 11.09 -6.05 17.87
CA GLU A 152 10.31 -7.21 18.24
C GLU A 152 9.26 -7.53 17.16
N LEU A 153 8.58 -6.50 16.63
CA LEU A 153 7.64 -6.64 15.52
C LEU A 153 8.35 -7.13 14.26
N GLU A 154 9.50 -6.53 13.91
CA GLU A 154 10.29 -6.95 12.76
C GLU A 154 10.72 -8.43 12.89
N SER A 155 11.25 -8.83 14.05
CA SER A 155 11.67 -10.22 14.28
C SER A 155 10.53 -11.23 14.11
N LYS A 156 9.33 -10.91 14.64
CA LYS A 156 8.14 -11.78 14.54
C LYS A 156 7.60 -11.91 13.12
N THR A 157 7.79 -10.90 12.28
CA THR A 157 7.13 -10.80 10.97
C THR A 157 8.06 -11.11 9.79
N GLN A 158 9.39 -11.03 9.99
CA GLN A 158 10.35 -11.14 8.89
C GLN A 158 10.28 -12.48 8.16
N LEU A 159 10.31 -13.61 8.89
CA LEU A 159 10.26 -14.94 8.28
C LEU A 159 8.91 -15.18 7.57
N LEU A 160 7.80 -14.79 8.21
CA LEU A 160 6.46 -14.91 7.63
C LEU A 160 6.35 -14.11 6.33
N THR A 161 6.90 -12.90 6.31
CA THR A 161 6.93 -12.04 5.12
C THR A 161 7.74 -12.67 3.98
N ARG A 162 8.87 -13.33 4.27
CA ARG A 162 9.63 -14.07 3.24
C ARG A 162 8.86 -15.27 2.69
N PHE A 163 8.13 -15.99 3.54
CA PHE A 163 7.26 -17.08 3.06
C PHE A 163 6.12 -16.56 2.18
N ALA A 164 5.47 -15.45 2.58
CA ALA A 164 4.44 -14.80 1.77
C ALA A 164 5.00 -14.30 0.44
N ASP A 165 6.18 -13.69 0.45
CA ASP A 165 6.89 -13.24 -0.75
C ASP A 165 7.16 -14.39 -1.73
N THR A 166 7.74 -15.48 -1.23
CA THR A 166 8.06 -16.68 -2.02
C THR A 166 6.80 -17.27 -2.63
N HIS A 167 5.72 -17.37 -1.84
CA HIS A 167 4.43 -17.90 -2.27
C HIS A 167 3.82 -17.04 -3.38
N VAL A 168 3.72 -15.72 -3.19
CA VAL A 168 3.14 -14.80 -4.18
C VAL A 168 3.98 -14.77 -5.45
N SER A 169 5.31 -14.79 -5.35
CA SER A 169 6.21 -14.82 -6.50
C SER A 169 5.95 -16.02 -7.41
N GLY A 170 5.62 -17.18 -6.83
CA GLY A 170 5.32 -18.42 -7.54
C GLY A 170 3.91 -18.53 -8.15
N LEU A 171 3.01 -17.57 -7.89
CA LEU A 171 1.65 -17.61 -8.45
C LEU A 171 1.65 -17.31 -9.96
N THR A 172 0.85 -18.07 -10.70
CA THR A 172 0.51 -17.77 -12.10
C THR A 172 -0.41 -16.56 -12.20
N GLN A 173 -0.57 -16.01 -13.41
CA GLN A 173 -1.48 -14.89 -13.68
C GLN A 173 -2.92 -15.19 -13.22
N THR A 174 -3.48 -16.34 -13.59
CA THR A 174 -4.85 -16.74 -13.21
C THR A 174 -5.01 -16.96 -11.70
N GLN A 175 -3.98 -17.50 -11.04
CA GLN A 175 -3.99 -17.62 -9.58
C GLN A 175 -3.96 -16.26 -8.91
N SER A 176 -3.16 -15.32 -9.44
CA SER A 176 -3.06 -13.96 -8.93
C SER A 176 -4.38 -13.19 -9.07
N GLU A 177 -5.03 -13.28 -10.23
CA GLU A 177 -6.36 -12.70 -10.49
C GLU A 177 -7.41 -13.25 -9.52
N THR A 178 -7.46 -14.57 -9.36
CA THR A 178 -8.49 -15.21 -8.52
C THR A 178 -8.27 -14.93 -7.03
N LEU A 179 -7.02 -14.90 -6.59
CA LEU A 179 -6.68 -14.56 -5.21
C LEU A 179 -6.93 -13.07 -4.91
N LEU A 180 -6.60 -12.16 -5.84
CA LEU A 180 -6.90 -10.74 -5.69
C LEU A 180 -8.41 -10.52 -5.51
N ALA A 181 -9.22 -11.11 -6.39
CA ALA A 181 -10.67 -11.00 -6.30
C ALA A 181 -11.20 -11.50 -4.93
N TYR A 182 -10.65 -12.59 -4.40
CA TYR A 182 -11.00 -13.08 -3.07
C TYR A 182 -10.59 -12.12 -1.94
N LEU A 183 -9.42 -11.48 -2.04
CA LEU A 183 -8.93 -10.55 -1.02
C LEU A 183 -9.70 -9.24 -1.00
N GLU A 184 -10.16 -8.75 -2.16
CA GLU A 184 -10.88 -7.48 -2.31
C GLU A 184 -12.41 -7.62 -2.14
N ALA A 185 -12.96 -8.82 -2.30
CA ALA A 185 -14.39 -9.04 -2.17
C ALA A 185 -14.89 -8.89 -0.73
N SER A 186 -16.02 -8.19 -0.58
CA SER A 186 -16.76 -8.13 0.69
C SER A 186 -17.42 -9.48 1.02
N ASP A 187 -18.03 -10.13 0.02
CA ASP A 187 -18.45 -11.54 0.12
C ASP A 187 -17.36 -12.45 -0.44
N LYS A 188 -16.74 -13.21 0.46
CA LYS A 188 -15.66 -14.15 0.15
C LYS A 188 -16.15 -15.54 -0.28
N SER A 189 -17.46 -15.71 -0.49
CA SER A 189 -18.02 -16.96 -0.99
C SER A 189 -17.45 -17.29 -2.37
N HIS A 190 -17.09 -18.56 -2.59
CA HIS A 190 -16.57 -19.00 -3.89
C HIS A 190 -17.58 -18.80 -5.04
N GLU A 191 -18.88 -18.68 -4.70
CA GLU A 191 -19.95 -18.35 -5.66
C GLU A 191 -19.84 -16.89 -6.11
N ASN A 192 -19.68 -15.96 -5.16
CA ASN A 192 -19.49 -14.55 -5.49
C ASN A 192 -18.19 -14.32 -6.28
N ILE A 193 -17.08 -14.95 -5.88
CA ILE A 193 -15.81 -14.82 -6.63
C ILE A 193 -15.94 -15.37 -8.06
N ALA A 194 -16.69 -16.47 -8.24
CA ALA A 194 -16.97 -17.02 -9.54
C ALA A 194 -17.79 -16.06 -10.42
N ALA A 195 -18.81 -15.41 -9.85
CA ALA A 195 -19.58 -14.39 -10.55
C ALA A 195 -18.74 -13.15 -10.92
N LEU A 196 -17.88 -12.67 -10.01
CA LEU A 196 -17.00 -11.51 -10.27
C LEU A 196 -16.00 -11.75 -11.42
N LEU A 197 -15.57 -13.00 -11.61
CA LEU A 197 -14.56 -13.38 -12.59
C LEU A 197 -15.15 -14.01 -13.87
N ASP A 198 -16.47 -14.10 -13.98
CA ASP A 198 -17.18 -14.84 -15.04
C ASP A 198 -16.62 -16.28 -15.24
N LYS A 199 -16.48 -17.00 -14.12
CA LYS A 199 -15.97 -18.38 -14.07
C LYS A 199 -16.95 -19.28 -13.34
N ASN A 200 -16.81 -20.59 -13.48
CA ASN A 200 -17.59 -21.52 -12.67
C ASN A 200 -17.00 -21.69 -11.26
N ARG A 201 -17.88 -21.87 -10.26
CA ARG A 201 -17.54 -22.02 -8.85
C ARG A 201 -16.54 -23.14 -8.56
N SER A 202 -16.63 -24.28 -9.26
CA SER A 202 -15.72 -25.41 -9.06
C SER A 202 -14.29 -25.06 -9.45
N ASN A 203 -14.11 -24.40 -10.60
CA ASN A 203 -12.81 -23.93 -11.07
C ASN A 203 -12.21 -22.87 -10.14
N VAL A 204 -13.00 -21.88 -9.70
CA VAL A 204 -12.55 -20.89 -8.71
C VAL A 204 -12.11 -21.55 -7.42
N SER A 205 -12.88 -22.51 -6.91
CA SER A 205 -12.53 -23.26 -5.69
C SER A 205 -11.18 -23.96 -5.84
N ARG A 206 -10.95 -24.62 -6.97
CA ARG A 206 -9.68 -25.29 -7.28
C ARG A 206 -8.52 -24.31 -7.34
N ILE A 207 -8.69 -23.17 -8.02
CA ILE A 207 -7.64 -22.14 -8.15
C ILE A 207 -7.32 -21.51 -6.80
N LEU A 208 -8.32 -21.16 -5.99
CA LEU A 208 -8.12 -20.60 -4.66
C LEU A 208 -7.34 -21.57 -3.76
N ASN A 209 -7.73 -22.85 -3.72
CA ASN A 209 -7.01 -23.87 -2.97
C ASN A 209 -5.56 -24.02 -3.46
N ALA A 210 -5.33 -24.07 -4.78
CA ALA A 210 -3.99 -24.13 -5.35
C ALA A 210 -3.15 -22.86 -5.07
N SER A 211 -3.81 -21.74 -4.78
CA SER A 211 -3.17 -20.46 -4.42
C SER A 211 -3.01 -20.29 -2.90
N ASN A 212 -3.31 -21.32 -2.10
CA ASN A 212 -3.29 -21.28 -0.63
C ASN A 212 -4.02 -20.05 -0.04
N TYR A 213 -5.18 -19.70 -0.58
CA TYR A 213 -5.88 -18.44 -0.26
C TYR A 213 -6.11 -18.22 1.25
N LYS A 214 -6.38 -19.29 2.00
CA LYS A 214 -6.58 -19.22 3.46
C LYS A 214 -5.30 -18.81 4.19
N LEU A 215 -4.16 -19.41 3.83
CA LEU A 215 -2.87 -19.08 4.43
C LEU A 215 -2.48 -17.62 4.13
N VAL A 216 -2.76 -17.14 2.92
CA VAL A 216 -2.53 -15.73 2.58
C VAL A 216 -3.45 -14.81 3.40
N ALA A 217 -4.72 -15.16 3.57
CA ALA A 217 -5.64 -14.40 4.41
C ALA A 217 -5.22 -14.39 5.89
N GLU A 218 -4.76 -15.53 6.43
CA GLU A 218 -4.24 -15.66 7.79
C GLU A 218 -2.97 -14.84 7.99
N TYR A 219 -2.05 -14.84 7.02
CA TYR A 219 -0.87 -13.97 7.03
C TYR A 219 -1.25 -12.49 7.10
N LEU A 220 -2.20 -12.06 6.27
CA LEU A 220 -2.66 -10.66 6.26
C LEU A 220 -3.34 -10.26 7.57
N GLU A 221 -4.17 -11.13 8.15
CA GLU A 221 -4.79 -10.84 9.44
C GLU A 221 -3.76 -10.83 10.58
N TYR A 222 -2.77 -11.73 10.55
CA TYR A 222 -1.65 -11.70 11.49
C TYR A 222 -0.87 -10.40 11.41
N MET A 223 -0.47 -9.96 10.20
CA MET A 223 0.26 -8.70 10.01
C MET A 223 -0.56 -7.51 10.50
N LYS A 224 -1.86 -7.47 10.20
CA LYS A 224 -2.77 -6.43 10.68
C LYS A 224 -2.81 -6.37 12.20
N HIS A 225 -2.96 -7.51 12.88
CA HIS A 225 -2.94 -7.57 14.35
C HIS A 225 -1.58 -7.16 14.92
N ALA A 226 -0.48 -7.65 14.34
CA ALA A 226 0.86 -7.36 14.81
C ALA A 226 1.21 -5.86 14.71
N ILE A 227 0.80 -5.20 13.62
CA ILE A 227 1.00 -3.75 13.41
C ILE A 227 0.06 -2.90 14.29
N THR A 228 -1.17 -3.37 14.56
CA THR A 228 -2.12 -2.64 15.42
C THR A 228 -1.69 -2.63 16.90
N ALA A 229 -0.88 -3.61 17.32
CA ALA A 229 -0.44 -3.76 18.70
C ALA A 229 0.77 -2.87 19.08
N GLU A 230 1.22 -2.01 18.17
CA GLU A 230 2.29 -1.01 18.37
C GLU A 230 1.73 0.32 18.91
#